data_AF-A0A9D0TKB0-F1
#
_entry.id   AF-A0A9D0TKB0-F1
#
_cell.length_a   1.000
_cell.length_b   1.000
_cell.length_c   1.000
_cell.angle_alpha   90.00
_cell.angle_beta   90.00
_cell.angle_gamma   90.00
#
_symmetry.space_group_name_H-M   'P 1'
#
loop_
_entity.id
_entity.type
_entity.pdbx_description
1 polymer ?
#
loop_
_entity_poly.entity_id
_entity_poly.type
_entity_poly.pdbx_seq_one_letter_code
_entity_poly.pdbx_strand_id
1 'polypeptide(L)' 'KGLPAAHLEKSMLDFKSGKRTATIMGRIAKGYSDEEIKAVAKYFADMK' A
#
# COMPACT_ATOMS: atom_id res chain seq x y z
N LYS A 1 16.61 3.27 6.95
CA LYS A 1 16.50 2.62 5.62
C LYS A 1 15.01 2.64 5.27
N GLY A 2 14.60 3.45 4.28
CA GLY A 2 13.19 3.55 3.89
C GLY A 2 12.66 2.17 3.50
N LEU A 3 11.39 1.90 3.80
CA LEU A 3 10.73 0.68 3.35
C LEU A 3 10.77 0.67 1.81
N PRO A 4 11.19 -0.43 1.16
CA PRO A 4 11.19 -0.50 -0.30
C PRO A 4 9.79 -0.22 -0.85
N ALA A 5 9.66 0.51 -1.96
CA ALA A 5 8.39 0.77 -2.64
C ALA A 5 7.57 -0.52 -2.79
N ALA A 6 8.23 -1.58 -3.24
CA ALA A 6 7.64 -2.91 -3.42
C ALA A 6 7.04 -3.50 -2.12
N HIS A 7 7.60 -3.15 -0.96
CA HIS A 7 7.10 -3.62 0.33
C HIS A 7 5.84 -2.85 0.77
N LEU A 8 5.78 -1.54 0.49
CA LEU A 8 4.59 -0.72 0.75
C LEU A 8 3.45 -1.10 -0.21
N GLU A 9 3.75 -1.24 -1.50
CA GLU A 9 2.82 -1.69 -2.54
C GLU A 9 2.21 -3.05 -2.17
N LYS A 10 3.06 -4.04 -1.87
CA LYS A 10 2.59 -5.37 -1.45
C LYS A 10 1.73 -5.31 -0.20
N SER A 11 2.11 -4.51 0.80
CA SER A 11 1.31 -4.37 2.02
C SER A 11 -0.07 -3.79 1.73
N MET A 12 -0.16 -2.77 0.87
CA MET A 12 -1.42 -2.14 0.45
C MET A 12 -2.31 -3.11 -0.35
N LEU A 13 -1.72 -3.88 -1.26
CA LEU A 13 -2.44 -4.93 -2.00
C LEU A 13 -2.93 -6.06 -1.09
N ASP A 14 -2.14 -6.46 -0.09
CA ASP A 14 -2.53 -7.45 0.90
C ASP A 14 -3.66 -6.93 1.80
N PHE A 15 -3.68 -5.63 2.13
CA PHE A 15 -4.82 -5.00 2.83
C PHE A 15 -6.07 -4.94 1.95
N LYS A 16 -5.92 -4.61 0.66
CA LYS A 16 -7.02 -4.52 -0.31
C LYS A 16 -7.68 -5.88 -0.54
N SER A 17 -6.86 -6.92 -0.74
CA SER A 17 -7.31 -8.31 -0.94
C SER A 17 -7.80 -8.99 0.35
N GLY A 18 -7.57 -8.39 1.51
CA GLY A 18 -7.94 -8.96 2.80
C GLY A 18 -6.99 -10.05 3.30
N LYS A 19 -5.87 -10.32 2.59
CA LYS A 19 -4.80 -11.20 3.07
C LYS A 19 -4.18 -10.71 4.38
N ARG A 20 -4.16 -9.39 4.56
CA ARG A 20 -3.66 -8.76 5.79
C ARG A 20 -4.81 -8.13 6.55
N THR A 21 -5.07 -8.65 7.74
CA THR A 21 -6.10 -8.12 8.63
C THR A 21 -5.68 -6.75 9.15
N ALA A 22 -6.52 -5.74 8.92
CA ALA A 22 -6.34 -4.40 9.46
C ALA A 22 -7.68 -3.78 9.83
N THR A 23 -7.72 -3.11 10.98
CA THR A 23 -8.91 -2.42 11.50
C THR A 23 -9.33 -1.23 10.64
N ILE A 24 -8.36 -0.56 10.02
CA ILE A 24 -8.55 0.66 9.21
C ILE A 24 -8.02 0.47 7.78
N MET A 25 -6.78 -0.01 7.63
CA MET A 25 -6.10 -0.05 6.31
C MET A 25 -6.84 -0.88 5.26
N GLY A 26 -7.64 -1.88 5.64
CA GLY A 26 -8.45 -2.64 4.68
C GLY A 26 -9.55 -1.80 4.02
N ARG A 27 -10.16 -0.85 4.75
CA ARG A 27 -11.16 0.08 4.20
C ARG A 27 -10.51 1.14 3.31
N ILE A 28 -9.34 1.64 3.73
CA ILE A 28 -8.55 2.62 2.99
C ILE A 28 -8.04 2.01 1.67
N ALA A 29 -7.41 0.83 1.73
CA ALA A 29 -6.81 0.19 0.55
C ALA A 29 -7.86 -0.23 -0.50
N LYS A 30 -9.09 -0.56 -0.08
CA LYS A 30 -10.21 -0.79 -1.02
C LYS A 30 -10.69 0.48 -1.72
N GLY A 31 -10.45 1.65 -1.14
CA GLY A 31 -10.76 2.94 -1.75
C GLY A 31 -9.76 3.38 -2.83
N TYR A 32 -8.60 2.71 -2.92
CA TYR A 32 -7.59 2.99 -3.93
C TYR A 32 -7.60 1.93 -5.04
N SER A 33 -7.43 2.39 -6.27
CA SER A 33 -7.07 1.53 -7.41
C SER A 33 -5.65 0.98 -7.26
N ASP A 34 -5.35 -0.10 -8.00
CA ASP A 34 -4.00 -0.70 -7.95
C ASP A 34 -2.93 0.26 -8.47
N GLU A 35 -3.30 1.11 -9.44
CA GLU A 35 -2.46 2.17 -10.00
C GLU A 35 -2.15 3.25 -8.97
N GLU A 36 -3.15 3.69 -8.20
CA GLU A 36 -2.95 4.65 -7.10
C GLU A 36 -2.09 4.05 -5.98
N ILE A 37 -2.30 2.78 -5.63
CA ILE A 37 -1.46 2.08 -4.64
C ILE A 37 0.01 2.10 -5.08
N LYS A 38 0.27 1.82 -6.36
CA LYS A 38 1.63 1.85 -6.92
C LYS A 38 2.22 3.26 -6.94
N ALA A 39 1.42 4.27 -7.28
CA ALA A 39 1.83 5.66 -7.25
C ALA A 39 2.19 6.13 -5.84
N VAL A 40 1.37 5.80 -4.84
CA VAL A 40 1.60 6.07 -3.42
C VAL A 40 2.85 5.36 -2.92
N ALA A 41 3.02 4.08 -3.27
CA ALA A 41 4.19 3.30 -2.89
C ALA A 41 5.49 3.87 -3.46
N LYS A 42 5.46 4.35 -4.72
CA LYS A 42 6.60 5.03 -5.32
C LYS A 42 6.88 6.37 -4.64
N TYR A 43 5.86 7.19 -4.43
CA TYR A 43 5.97 8.48 -3.75
C TYR A 43 6.60 8.34 -2.36
N PHE A 44 6.12 7.41 -1.53
CA PHE A 44 6.68 7.19 -0.18
C PHE A 44 8.07 6.55 -0.18
N ALA A 45 8.46 5.84 -1.24
CA ALA A 45 9.81 5.32 -1.37
C ALA A 45 10.82 6.41 -1.80
N ASP A 46 10.35 7.38 -2.58
CA ASP A 46 11.11 8.55 -3.01
C ASP A 46 11.17 9.63 -1.91
N MET A 47 10.20 9.64 -0.97
CA MET A 47 10.25 10.43 0.27
C MET A 47 11.33 9.89 1.21
N LYS A 48 12.56 10.35 1.01
CA LYS A 48 13.70 10.16 1.92
C LYS A 48 13.85 11.34 2.88
#